data_AF-A0A8H6TY57-F1
#
_entry.id   AF-A0A8H6TY57-F1
#
_cell.length_a   1.000
_cell.length_b   1.000
_cell.length_c   1.000
_cell.angle_alpha   90.00
_cell.angle_beta   90.00
_cell.angle_gamma   90.00
#
_symmetry.space_group_name_H-M   'P 1'
#
loop_
_entity.id
_entity.type
_entity.pdbx_description
1 polymer ?
#
loop_
_entity_poly.entity_id
_entity_poly.type
_entity_poly.pdbx_seq_one_letter_code
_entity_poly.pdbx_strand_id
1 'polypeptide(L)'
;MALSRTQISALIDKVRRGISPLEFTFIPHPRWPLPRAIRPQPHVNISILDSSFNPPTIAHLGLANYPRREPDGHAYDAKIFLLSVRNADKQLKPTDATYEQRLEMMYHLAQSTVRKGHRHTVAVGVIDEPTFIGKAKTLQTWIQQHFAPFGADPPRAELTFLVGFDTLERIFAPRYYGDTPDDPEAENKMFAALETFFSPEHDNARIICARRTPPLSPYKKELPASKEEEDLLTLADRFVQTNRLRVVDLDSGLLNISSTSIREGIGRGRGWYDFVPKEVREYIYQEALYGYTKPMR
;
A
#
# COMPACT_ATOMS: atom_id res chain seq x y z
N MET A 1 5.96 -16.74 12.46
CA MET A 1 6.24 -16.02 13.73
C MET A 1 6.72 -14.62 13.37
N ALA A 2 6.47 -13.61 14.20
CA ALA A 2 7.03 -12.28 13.99
C ALA A 2 8.57 -12.35 14.11
N LEU A 3 9.28 -11.64 13.26
CA LEU A 3 10.73 -11.50 13.36
C LEU A 3 11.11 -10.62 14.55
N SER A 4 12.28 -10.84 15.13
CA SER A 4 12.84 -9.94 16.15
C SER A 4 13.25 -8.60 15.53
N ARG A 5 13.33 -7.53 16.34
CA ARG A 5 13.76 -6.21 15.88
C ARG A 5 15.15 -6.24 15.20
N THR A 6 16.07 -7.06 15.72
CA THR A 6 17.40 -7.27 15.12
C THR A 6 17.31 -7.89 13.73
N GLN A 7 16.43 -8.89 13.54
CA GLN A 7 16.21 -9.50 12.23
C GLN A 7 15.56 -8.51 11.26
N ILE A 8 14.58 -7.73 11.72
CA ILE A 8 13.94 -6.67 10.91
C ILE A 8 14.98 -5.64 10.46
N SER A 9 15.82 -5.15 11.38
CA SER A 9 16.88 -4.19 11.08
C SER A 9 17.87 -4.72 10.04
N ALA A 10 18.30 -5.98 10.15
CA ALA A 10 19.17 -6.61 9.15
C ALA A 10 18.53 -6.69 7.75
N LEU A 11 17.21 -6.92 7.65
CA LEU A 11 16.50 -6.91 6.37
C LEU A 11 16.38 -5.49 5.80
N ILE A 12 16.06 -4.49 6.63
CA ILE A 12 16.06 -3.08 6.20
C ILE A 12 17.43 -2.67 5.67
N ASP A 13 18.51 -3.08 6.36
CA ASP A 13 19.87 -2.75 5.95
C ASP A 13 20.25 -3.38 4.59
N LYS A 14 19.79 -4.61 4.32
CA LYS A 14 19.96 -5.20 2.98
C LYS A 14 19.29 -4.35 1.90
N VAL A 15 18.06 -3.92 2.15
CA VAL A 15 17.30 -3.08 1.21
C VAL A 15 17.97 -1.73 1.00
N ARG A 16 18.34 -1.04 2.07
CA ARG A 16 19.00 0.27 2.00
C ARG A 16 20.37 0.24 1.32
N ARG A 17 21.12 -0.86 1.47
CA ARG A 17 22.44 -1.03 0.85
C ARG A 17 22.35 -1.54 -0.59
N GLY A 18 21.15 -1.72 -1.14
CA GLY A 18 20.94 -2.27 -2.48
C GLY A 18 21.36 -3.74 -2.62
N ILE A 19 21.49 -4.48 -1.51
CA ILE A 19 21.82 -5.91 -1.51
C ILE A 19 20.61 -6.73 -1.98
N SER A 20 19.40 -6.27 -1.64
CA SER A 20 18.13 -6.88 -2.04
C SER A 20 17.11 -5.78 -2.34
N PRO A 21 16.39 -5.82 -3.48
CA PRO A 21 15.43 -4.76 -3.80
C PRO A 21 14.16 -4.85 -2.94
N LEU A 22 13.86 -6.02 -2.36
CA LEU A 22 12.66 -6.30 -1.57
C LEU A 22 12.94 -7.36 -0.52
N GLU A 23 12.54 -7.10 0.72
CA GLU A 23 12.57 -8.07 1.81
C GLU A 23 11.22 -8.11 2.53
N PHE A 24 10.80 -9.31 2.94
CA PHE A 24 9.58 -9.49 3.75
C PHE A 24 9.94 -9.71 5.21
N THR A 25 9.45 -8.84 6.09
CA THR A 25 9.60 -9.00 7.54
C THR A 25 8.54 -9.92 8.14
N PHE A 26 7.47 -10.18 7.39
CA PHE A 26 6.48 -11.18 7.75
C PHE A 26 5.86 -11.81 6.50
N ILE A 27 5.96 -13.13 6.41
CA ILE A 27 5.23 -13.95 5.43
C ILE A 27 4.34 -14.94 6.21
N PRO A 28 3.02 -15.02 5.90
CA PRO A 28 2.07 -15.87 6.63
C PRO A 28 2.37 -17.38 6.62
N HIS A 29 2.96 -17.91 5.55
CA HIS A 29 3.42 -19.30 5.40
C HIS A 29 4.34 -19.45 4.18
N PRO A 30 5.15 -20.54 4.08
CA PRO A 30 6.18 -20.68 3.03
C PRO A 30 5.70 -20.72 1.58
N ARG A 31 4.41 -21.02 1.35
CA ARG A 31 3.79 -21.06 0.01
C ARG A 31 3.00 -19.79 -0.36
N TRP A 32 3.00 -18.78 0.51
CA TRP A 32 2.33 -17.51 0.23
C TRP A 32 2.94 -16.87 -1.02
N PRO A 33 2.19 -16.17 -1.91
CA PRO A 33 0.80 -15.73 -1.81
C PRO A 33 -0.28 -16.76 -2.17
N LEU A 34 0.08 -18.00 -2.50
CA LEU A 34 -0.93 -19.02 -2.77
C LEU A 34 -1.75 -19.33 -1.51
N PRO A 35 -3.04 -19.66 -1.61
CA PRO A 35 -3.81 -20.17 -0.49
C PRO A 35 -3.14 -21.41 0.11
N ARG A 36 -3.38 -21.67 1.41
CA ARG A 36 -2.90 -22.89 2.07
C ARG A 36 -3.50 -24.18 1.46
N ALA A 37 -4.59 -24.07 0.70
CA ALA A 37 -5.20 -25.20 0.03
C ALA A 37 -4.30 -25.71 -1.12
N ILE A 38 -4.15 -27.03 -1.22
CA ILE A 38 -3.23 -27.71 -2.16
C ILE A 38 -3.86 -27.81 -3.56
N ARG A 39 -4.53 -26.75 -4.04
CA ARG A 39 -5.02 -26.72 -5.43
C ARG A 39 -4.04 -25.92 -6.27
N PRO A 40 -3.65 -26.41 -7.46
CA PRO A 40 -2.94 -25.58 -8.42
C PRO A 40 -3.76 -24.32 -8.68
N GLN A 41 -3.16 -23.16 -8.46
CA GLN A 41 -3.75 -21.88 -8.83
C GLN A 41 -2.85 -21.24 -9.87
N PRO A 42 -3.26 -21.23 -11.16
CA PRO A 42 -2.46 -20.63 -12.22
C PRO A 42 -2.41 -19.09 -12.12
N HIS A 43 -3.34 -18.50 -11.38
CA HIS A 43 -3.46 -17.06 -11.17
C HIS A 43 -3.58 -16.75 -9.68
N VAL A 44 -3.00 -15.63 -9.27
CA VAL A 44 -3.11 -15.11 -7.90
C VAL A 44 -3.37 -13.62 -7.93
N ASN A 45 -4.39 -13.16 -7.19
CA ASN A 45 -4.76 -11.75 -7.12
C ASN A 45 -4.25 -11.17 -5.81
N ILE A 46 -3.36 -10.19 -5.88
CA ILE A 46 -2.68 -9.64 -4.71
C ILE A 46 -3.00 -8.16 -4.57
N SER A 47 -3.62 -7.77 -3.46
CA SER A 47 -3.80 -6.34 -3.16
C SER A 47 -2.57 -5.78 -2.44
N ILE A 48 -2.09 -4.61 -2.86
CA ILE A 48 -0.91 -3.95 -2.31
C ILE A 48 -1.31 -2.60 -1.74
N LEU A 49 -0.98 -2.37 -0.47
CA LEU A 49 -1.10 -1.07 0.17
C LEU A 49 0.30 -0.53 0.49
N ASP A 50 0.77 0.41 -0.31
CA ASP A 50 2.02 1.13 -0.11
C ASP A 50 1.76 2.44 0.66
N SER A 51 2.40 2.61 1.81
CA SER A 51 2.29 3.83 2.62
C SER A 51 3.49 3.99 3.55
N SER A 52 3.61 5.16 4.17
CA SER A 52 4.61 5.41 5.22
C SER A 52 4.27 4.75 6.55
N PHE A 53 3.00 4.40 6.78
CA PHE A 53 2.52 3.72 7.99
C PHE A 53 3.03 4.33 9.30
N ASN A 54 2.99 5.66 9.42
CA ASN A 54 3.61 6.39 10.54
C ASN A 54 2.60 7.23 11.37
N PRO A 55 1.66 6.64 12.12
CA PRO A 55 1.34 5.20 12.22
C PRO A 55 0.31 4.75 11.17
N PRO A 56 0.06 3.44 11.01
CA PRO A 56 -1.14 2.94 10.36
C PRO A 56 -2.40 3.45 11.07
N THR A 57 -3.47 3.67 10.31
CA THR A 57 -4.76 4.23 10.79
C THR A 57 -5.93 3.33 10.37
N ILE A 58 -7.13 3.59 10.87
CA ILE A 58 -8.34 2.89 10.38
C ILE A 58 -8.63 3.17 8.90
N ALA A 59 -8.12 4.27 8.33
CA ALA A 59 -8.19 4.53 6.89
C ALA A 59 -7.40 3.47 6.11
N HIS A 60 -6.18 3.18 6.57
CA HIS A 60 -5.35 2.12 5.99
C HIS A 60 -6.03 0.75 6.12
N LEU A 61 -6.64 0.46 7.26
CA LEU A 61 -7.40 -0.78 7.47
C LEU A 61 -8.62 -0.87 6.55
N GLY A 62 -9.36 0.21 6.39
CA GLY A 62 -10.53 0.29 5.50
C GLY A 62 -10.13 0.07 4.05
N LEU A 63 -9.09 0.75 3.59
CA LEU A 63 -8.55 0.58 2.24
C LEU A 63 -8.02 -0.85 2.03
N ALA A 64 -7.24 -1.38 2.97
CA ALA A 64 -6.76 -2.76 2.93
C ALA A 64 -7.89 -3.79 2.85
N ASN A 65 -9.05 -3.50 3.43
CA ASN A 65 -10.24 -4.36 3.39
C ASN A 65 -11.20 -4.08 2.23
N TYR A 66 -10.88 -3.12 1.36
CA TYR A 66 -11.69 -2.86 0.19
C TYR A 66 -11.76 -4.12 -0.68
N PRO A 67 -12.97 -4.63 -1.01
CA PRO A 67 -13.11 -5.89 -1.72
C PRO A 67 -12.77 -5.75 -3.21
N ARG A 68 -12.26 -6.84 -3.80
CA ARG A 68 -12.20 -6.99 -5.26
C ARG A 68 -13.62 -7.21 -5.77
N ARG A 69 -14.20 -6.21 -6.46
CA ARG A 69 -15.57 -6.23 -7.00
C ARG A 69 -15.54 -6.56 -8.48
N GLU A 70 -15.16 -7.79 -8.83
CA GLU A 70 -15.13 -8.26 -10.22
C GLU A 70 -16.35 -9.13 -10.53
N PRO A 71 -16.77 -9.25 -11.81
CA PRO A 71 -17.95 -10.03 -12.21
C PRO A 71 -17.85 -11.52 -11.85
N ASP A 72 -16.63 -12.04 -11.70
CA ASP A 72 -16.33 -13.41 -11.28
C ASP A 72 -16.51 -13.64 -9.77
N GLY A 73 -16.75 -12.58 -8.99
CA GLY A 73 -16.96 -12.64 -7.54
C GLY A 73 -15.70 -13.05 -6.74
N HIS A 74 -14.52 -13.07 -7.35
CA HIS A 74 -13.30 -13.51 -6.68
C HIS A 74 -12.67 -12.38 -5.86
N ALA A 75 -12.62 -12.60 -4.55
CA ALA A 75 -11.85 -11.78 -3.62
C ALA A 75 -10.33 -11.92 -3.89
N TYR A 76 -9.51 -11.03 -3.33
CA TYR A 76 -8.06 -11.17 -3.38
C TYR A 76 -7.61 -12.53 -2.81
N ASP A 77 -6.51 -13.09 -3.29
CA ASP A 77 -5.94 -14.31 -2.70
C ASP A 77 -5.01 -13.95 -1.54
N ALA A 78 -4.28 -12.85 -1.68
CA ALA A 78 -3.32 -12.35 -0.71
C ALA A 78 -3.29 -10.82 -0.64
N LYS A 79 -2.67 -10.29 0.43
CA LYS A 79 -2.44 -8.86 0.59
C LYS A 79 -0.99 -8.57 0.98
N ILE A 80 -0.48 -7.40 0.60
CA ILE A 80 0.84 -6.89 0.98
C ILE A 80 0.68 -5.51 1.58
N PHE A 81 1.27 -5.29 2.76
CA PHE A 81 1.61 -3.96 3.25
C PHE A 81 3.07 -3.68 2.92
N LEU A 82 3.31 -2.59 2.18
CA LEU A 82 4.61 -2.28 1.62
C LEU A 82 5.12 -0.92 2.15
N LEU A 83 6.36 -0.91 2.64
CA LEU A 83 7.06 0.28 3.06
C LEU A 83 8.26 0.52 2.14
N SER A 84 8.23 1.59 1.35
CA SER A 84 9.41 1.98 0.56
C SER A 84 10.39 2.80 1.40
N VAL A 85 11.68 2.48 1.29
CA VAL A 85 12.76 3.27 1.90
C VAL A 85 13.15 4.50 1.08
N ARG A 86 12.62 4.63 -0.16
CA ARG A 86 12.90 5.73 -1.11
C ARG A 86 11.72 6.66 -1.36
N ASN A 87 10.52 6.36 -0.89
CA ASN A 87 9.37 7.27 -1.05
C ASN A 87 9.77 8.66 -0.52
N ALA A 88 9.83 9.64 -1.43
CA ALA A 88 10.64 10.85 -1.34
C ALA A 88 10.47 11.72 -0.08
N ASP A 89 11.61 12.27 0.38
CA ASP A 89 11.76 13.59 1.01
C ASP A 89 10.98 13.94 2.28
N LYS A 90 10.79 12.98 3.19
CA LYS A 90 10.52 13.36 4.59
C LYS A 90 11.62 12.83 5.48
N GLN A 91 12.57 13.72 5.81
CA GLN A 91 13.43 13.50 6.97
C GLN A 91 12.54 13.17 8.17
N LEU A 92 12.82 12.02 8.79
CA LEU A 92 12.09 11.59 9.97
C LEU A 92 12.24 12.67 11.04
N LYS A 93 11.11 13.17 11.55
CA LYS A 93 11.16 14.01 12.76
C LYS A 93 11.65 13.14 13.92
N PRO A 94 12.33 13.70 14.94
CA PRO A 94 12.75 12.91 16.10
C PRO A 94 11.63 12.14 16.81
N THR A 95 10.38 12.59 16.65
CA THR A 95 9.17 11.95 17.21
C THR A 95 8.50 10.95 16.26
N ASP A 96 8.97 10.80 15.03
CA ASP A 96 8.46 9.80 14.10
C ASP A 96 8.95 8.39 14.48
N ALA A 97 8.14 7.38 14.18
CA ALA A 97 8.54 6.00 14.38
C ALA A 97 9.66 5.62 13.39
N THR A 98 10.60 4.80 13.85
CA THR A 98 11.66 4.23 13.01
C THR A 98 11.08 3.27 11.96
N TYR A 99 11.89 2.85 10.99
CA TYR A 99 11.44 1.86 10.00
C TYR A 99 11.08 0.52 10.64
N GLU A 100 11.85 0.07 11.64
CA GLU A 100 11.57 -1.12 12.42
C GLU A 100 10.19 -1.00 13.09
N GLN A 101 9.96 0.11 13.80
CA GLN A 101 8.69 0.35 14.49
C GLN A 101 7.50 0.43 13.52
N ARG A 102 7.69 1.02 12.33
CA ARG A 102 6.68 1.03 11.27
C ARG A 102 6.34 -0.36 10.78
N LEU A 103 7.35 -1.21 10.53
CA LEU A 103 7.13 -2.59 10.11
C LEU A 103 6.48 -3.44 11.21
N GLU A 104 6.83 -3.20 12.48
CA GLU A 104 6.17 -3.83 13.63
C GLU A 104 4.69 -3.38 13.74
N MET A 105 4.38 -2.08 13.58
CA MET A 105 3.00 -1.61 13.50
C MET A 105 2.24 -2.17 12.28
N MET A 106 2.90 -2.32 11.12
CA MET A 106 2.30 -2.96 9.94
C MET A 106 1.98 -4.44 10.20
N TYR A 107 2.82 -5.15 10.97
CA TYR A 107 2.51 -6.51 11.42
C TYR A 107 1.25 -6.54 12.31
N HIS A 108 1.10 -5.61 13.25
CA HIS A 108 -0.12 -5.50 14.06
C HIS A 108 -1.36 -5.14 13.22
N LEU A 109 -1.21 -4.27 12.23
CA LEU A 109 -2.28 -3.97 11.26
C LEU A 109 -2.65 -5.23 10.45
N ALA A 110 -1.66 -6.03 10.05
CA ALA A 110 -1.88 -7.28 9.32
C ALA A 110 -2.72 -8.26 10.15
N GLN A 111 -2.44 -8.39 11.45
CA GLN A 111 -3.28 -9.21 12.34
C GLN A 111 -4.72 -8.67 12.46
N SER A 112 -4.88 -7.35 12.48
CA SER A 112 -6.20 -6.69 12.52
C SER A 112 -7.05 -6.95 11.25
N THR A 113 -6.38 -7.23 10.14
CA THR A 113 -6.99 -7.50 8.82
C THR A 113 -7.52 -8.94 8.71
N VAL A 114 -6.93 -9.89 9.45
CA VAL A 114 -7.18 -11.35 9.35
C VAL A 114 -8.37 -11.82 10.24
N ARG A 115 -9.20 -10.91 10.76
CA ARG A 115 -10.30 -11.27 11.70
C ARG A 115 -11.34 -12.23 11.08
N LYS A 116 -11.96 -13.05 11.93
CA LYS A 116 -12.90 -14.14 11.60
C LYS A 116 -13.86 -13.74 10.46
N GLY A 117 -13.74 -14.44 9.32
CA GLY A 117 -14.51 -14.18 8.10
C GLY A 117 -13.66 -13.75 6.91
N HIS A 118 -12.48 -13.18 7.14
CA HIS A 118 -11.55 -12.77 6.07
C HIS A 118 -10.56 -13.90 5.80
N ARG A 119 -10.56 -14.43 4.57
CA ARG A 119 -9.68 -15.53 4.14
C ARG A 119 -8.25 -15.07 3.78
N HIS A 120 -7.99 -13.76 3.73
CA HIS A 120 -6.79 -13.21 3.12
C HIS A 120 -5.66 -13.06 4.12
N THR A 121 -4.56 -13.74 3.83
CA THR A 121 -3.33 -13.59 4.62
C THR A 121 -2.52 -12.39 4.12
N VAL A 122 -2.01 -11.58 5.04
CA VAL A 122 -1.29 -10.34 4.74
C VAL A 122 0.21 -10.51 5.00
N ALA A 123 1.04 -10.23 4.00
CA ALA A 123 2.49 -10.12 4.14
C ALA A 123 2.91 -8.67 4.42
N VAL A 124 4.06 -8.50 5.08
CA VAL A 124 4.65 -7.18 5.38
C VAL A 124 6.03 -7.13 4.75
N GLY A 125 6.24 -6.15 3.87
CA GLY A 125 7.47 -6.00 3.10
C GLY A 125 8.06 -4.59 3.16
N VAL A 126 9.37 -4.52 2.94
CA VAL A 126 10.16 -3.30 2.77
C VAL A 126 10.86 -3.34 1.41
N ILE A 127 10.79 -2.25 0.65
CA ILE A 127 11.22 -2.20 -0.76
C ILE A 127 12.09 -0.97 -1.06
N ASP A 128 13.04 -1.13 -1.99
CA ASP A 128 13.91 -0.06 -2.48
C ASP A 128 13.43 0.55 -3.81
N GLU A 129 12.14 0.81 -3.92
CA GLU A 129 11.52 1.31 -5.16
C GLU A 129 10.76 2.62 -4.92
N PRO A 130 11.07 3.70 -5.68
CA PRO A 130 10.39 4.99 -5.53
C PRO A 130 9.09 5.07 -6.34
N THR A 131 9.00 4.36 -7.48
CA THR A 131 7.84 4.41 -8.38
C THR A 131 6.96 3.18 -8.23
N PHE A 132 5.67 3.31 -8.53
CA PHE A 132 4.74 2.17 -8.50
C PHE A 132 5.06 1.12 -9.57
N ILE A 133 5.67 1.55 -10.67
CA ILE A 133 6.10 0.69 -11.78
C ILE A 133 7.30 -0.15 -11.35
N GLY A 134 8.31 0.47 -10.74
CA GLY A 134 9.43 -0.25 -10.14
C GLY A 134 8.96 -1.25 -9.07
N LYS A 135 8.01 -0.83 -8.21
CA LYS A 135 7.39 -1.72 -7.22
C LYS A 135 6.72 -2.94 -7.86
N ALA A 136 5.93 -2.76 -8.93
CA ALA A 136 5.25 -3.86 -9.61
C ALA A 136 6.25 -4.85 -10.22
N LYS A 137 7.25 -4.35 -10.96
CA LYS A 137 8.30 -5.17 -11.56
C LYS A 137 9.10 -5.96 -10.53
N THR A 138 9.49 -5.31 -9.43
CA THR A 138 10.22 -5.93 -8.33
C THR A 138 9.38 -7.01 -7.64
N LEU A 139 8.08 -6.77 -7.44
CA LEU A 139 7.17 -7.77 -6.88
C LEU A 139 6.94 -8.95 -7.82
N GLN A 140 6.75 -8.73 -9.13
CA GLN A 140 6.62 -9.81 -10.12
C GLN A 140 7.86 -10.69 -10.13
N THR A 141 9.05 -10.07 -10.15
CA THR A 141 10.34 -10.78 -10.09
C THR A 141 10.47 -11.61 -8.83
N TRP A 142 10.10 -11.04 -7.68
CA TRP A 142 10.12 -11.76 -6.41
C TRP A 142 9.17 -12.97 -6.41
N ILE A 143 7.95 -12.84 -6.94
CA ILE A 143 6.99 -13.95 -7.02
C ILE A 143 7.56 -15.10 -7.85
N GLN A 144 8.13 -14.81 -9.02
CA GLN A 144 8.76 -15.82 -9.88
C GLN A 144 9.88 -16.57 -9.15
N GLN A 145 10.77 -15.83 -8.47
CA GLN A 145 11.89 -16.40 -7.72
C GLN A 145 11.43 -17.18 -6.49
N HIS A 146 10.39 -16.71 -5.80
CA HIS A 146 9.87 -17.36 -4.60
C HIS A 146 9.32 -18.75 -4.90
N PHE A 147 8.75 -18.96 -6.10
CA PHE A 147 8.18 -20.26 -6.49
C PHE A 147 9.17 -21.21 -7.18
N ALA A 148 10.30 -20.72 -7.68
CA ALA A 148 11.31 -21.56 -8.35
C ALA A 148 11.73 -22.81 -7.54
N PRO A 149 11.96 -22.75 -6.21
CA PRO A 149 12.34 -23.93 -5.42
C PRO A 149 11.26 -25.00 -5.29
N PHE A 150 10.00 -24.68 -5.61
CA PHE A 150 8.89 -25.63 -5.52
C PHE A 150 8.69 -26.46 -6.79
N GLY A 151 9.49 -26.23 -7.85
CA GLY A 151 9.40 -26.97 -9.11
C GLY A 151 8.06 -26.84 -9.83
N ALA A 152 7.26 -25.84 -9.46
CA ALA A 152 5.97 -25.53 -10.06
C ALA A 152 6.09 -24.23 -10.86
N ASP A 153 5.32 -24.13 -11.94
CA ASP A 153 5.20 -22.86 -12.66
C ASP A 153 4.71 -21.77 -11.68
N PRO A 154 5.40 -20.62 -11.61
CA PRO A 154 4.96 -19.53 -10.73
C PRO A 154 3.57 -19.08 -11.15
N PRO A 155 2.67 -18.78 -10.19
CA PRO A 155 1.35 -18.27 -10.54
C PRO A 155 1.50 -16.92 -11.24
N ARG A 156 0.69 -16.69 -12.27
CA ARG A 156 0.59 -15.38 -12.91
C ARG A 156 -0.11 -14.43 -11.92
N ALA A 157 0.66 -13.51 -11.35
CA ALA A 157 0.16 -12.57 -10.37
C ALA A 157 -0.50 -11.36 -11.04
N GLU A 158 -1.68 -10.97 -10.54
CA GLU A 158 -2.29 -9.67 -10.80
C GLU A 158 -2.08 -8.79 -9.55
N LEU A 159 -1.42 -7.65 -9.72
CA LEU A 159 -1.00 -6.77 -8.64
C LEU A 159 -1.93 -5.55 -8.56
N THR A 160 -2.85 -5.53 -7.60
CA THR A 160 -3.77 -4.41 -7.43
C THR A 160 -3.27 -3.42 -6.37
N PHE A 161 -2.79 -2.26 -6.80
CA PHE A 161 -2.36 -1.19 -5.91
C PHE A 161 -3.56 -0.39 -5.41
N LEU A 162 -3.67 -0.31 -4.09
CA LEU A 162 -4.69 0.46 -3.39
C LEU A 162 -4.10 1.82 -3.04
N VAL A 163 -4.60 2.88 -3.68
CA VAL A 163 -4.01 4.23 -3.58
C VAL A 163 -5.09 5.28 -3.28
N GLY A 164 -4.66 6.41 -2.72
CA GLY A 164 -5.49 7.62 -2.68
C GLY A 164 -5.26 8.50 -3.91
N PHE A 165 -6.12 9.50 -4.10
CA PHE A 165 -6.06 10.42 -5.24
C PHE A 165 -4.70 11.15 -5.39
N ASP A 166 -4.15 11.71 -4.31
CA ASP A 166 -2.82 12.36 -4.32
C ASP A 166 -1.68 11.42 -4.80
N THR A 167 -1.86 10.11 -4.61
CA THR A 167 -0.91 9.11 -5.11
C THR A 167 -1.16 8.80 -6.58
N LEU A 168 -2.42 8.76 -7.00
CA LEU A 168 -2.78 8.58 -8.39
C LEU A 168 -2.23 9.73 -9.25
N GLU A 169 -2.39 10.97 -8.82
CA GLU A 169 -1.78 12.15 -9.47
C GLU A 169 -0.28 11.98 -9.68
N ARG A 170 0.44 11.47 -8.66
CA ARG A 170 1.88 11.23 -8.75
C ARG A 170 2.23 10.10 -9.72
N ILE A 171 1.40 9.06 -9.84
CA ILE A 171 1.61 7.98 -10.80
C ILE A 171 1.49 8.51 -12.23
N PHE A 172 0.59 9.46 -12.48
CA PHE A 172 0.35 10.09 -13.78
C PHE A 172 1.08 11.44 -13.95
N ALA A 173 2.13 11.69 -13.16
CA ALA A 173 2.93 12.90 -13.29
C ALA A 173 4.20 12.64 -14.14
N PRO A 174 4.33 13.25 -15.33
CA PRO A 174 5.44 13.00 -16.27
C PRO A 174 6.83 13.17 -15.64
N ARG A 175 6.99 14.12 -14.70
CA ARG A 175 8.25 14.41 -14.01
C ARG A 175 8.92 13.22 -13.31
N TYR A 176 8.20 12.11 -13.08
CA TYR A 176 8.77 10.89 -12.49
C TYR A 176 9.30 9.88 -13.53
N TYR A 177 9.20 10.20 -14.82
CA TYR A 177 9.53 9.32 -15.94
C TYR A 177 10.61 9.89 -16.87
N GLY A 178 10.84 11.20 -16.79
CA GLY A 178 11.90 11.85 -17.54
C GLY A 178 13.28 11.63 -16.93
N ASP A 179 14.32 11.72 -17.77
CA ASP A 179 15.71 11.67 -17.32
C ASP A 179 16.12 12.96 -16.57
N THR A 180 15.37 14.04 -16.81
CA THR A 180 15.51 15.35 -16.14
C THR A 180 14.13 15.93 -15.83
N PRO A 181 14.01 16.91 -14.91
CA PRO A 181 12.71 17.50 -14.54
C PRO A 181 11.93 18.10 -15.72
N ASP A 182 12.63 18.58 -16.75
CA ASP A 182 12.06 19.26 -17.93
C ASP A 182 12.22 18.42 -19.22
N ASP A 183 12.34 17.10 -19.09
CA ASP A 183 12.47 16.19 -20.22
C ASP A 183 11.23 16.28 -21.14
N PRO A 184 11.37 16.71 -22.41
CA PRO A 184 10.25 16.88 -23.33
C PRO A 184 9.57 15.56 -23.70
N GLU A 185 10.24 14.41 -23.49
CA GLU A 185 9.68 13.08 -23.74
C GLU A 185 9.02 12.46 -22.50
N ALA A 186 9.05 13.15 -21.35
CA ALA A 186 8.58 12.60 -20.08
C ALA A 186 7.14 12.09 -20.13
N GLU A 187 6.26 12.77 -20.87
CA GLU A 187 4.86 12.35 -21.03
C GLU A 187 4.75 11.06 -21.85
N ASN A 188 5.47 10.96 -22.97
CA ASN A 188 5.50 9.75 -23.80
C ASN A 188 6.11 8.57 -23.03
N LYS A 189 7.22 8.80 -22.31
CA LYS A 189 7.87 7.81 -21.43
C LYS A 189 6.91 7.35 -20.33
N MET A 190 6.15 8.27 -19.74
CA MET A 190 5.11 7.96 -18.75
C MET A 190 4.05 7.03 -19.34
N PHE A 191 3.48 7.36 -20.50
CA PHE A 191 2.47 6.51 -21.11
C PHE A 191 2.99 5.12 -21.48
N ALA A 192 4.18 5.02 -22.08
CA ALA A 192 4.79 3.73 -22.41
C ALA A 192 5.02 2.87 -21.15
N ALA A 193 5.45 3.50 -20.06
CA ALA A 193 5.67 2.83 -18.80
C ALA A 193 4.34 2.41 -18.13
N LEU A 194 3.29 3.24 -18.21
CA LEU A 194 1.95 2.89 -17.72
C LEU A 194 1.29 1.78 -18.57
N GLU A 195 1.51 1.76 -19.89
CA GLU A 195 1.05 0.68 -20.77
C GLU A 195 1.69 -0.65 -20.37
N THR A 196 2.99 -0.64 -20.07
CA THR A 196 3.70 -1.83 -19.54
C THR A 196 3.16 -2.23 -18.16
N PHE A 197 2.97 -1.25 -17.27
CA PHE A 197 2.47 -1.46 -15.91
C PHE A 197 1.09 -2.14 -15.89
N PHE A 198 0.16 -1.63 -16.70
CA PHE A 198 -1.21 -2.15 -16.76
C PHE A 198 -1.37 -3.37 -17.68
N SER A 199 -0.40 -3.67 -18.54
CA SER A 199 -0.50 -4.78 -19.48
C SER A 199 -0.53 -6.13 -18.74
N PRO A 200 -1.54 -6.98 -19.02
CA PRO A 200 -1.57 -8.32 -18.45
C PRO A 200 -0.35 -9.16 -18.81
N GLU A 201 0.26 -8.94 -19.97
CA GLU A 201 1.42 -9.70 -20.47
C GLU A 201 2.76 -9.21 -19.89
N HIS A 202 2.75 -8.13 -19.10
CA HIS A 202 3.93 -7.57 -18.44
C HIS A 202 3.73 -7.53 -16.92
N ASP A 203 3.64 -6.34 -16.33
CA ASP A 203 3.59 -6.20 -14.87
C ASP A 203 2.22 -6.58 -14.30
N ASN A 204 1.18 -6.73 -15.14
CA ASN A 204 -0.18 -7.13 -14.81
C ASN A 204 -0.72 -6.41 -13.57
N ALA A 205 -0.46 -5.10 -13.50
CA ALA A 205 -0.91 -4.28 -12.39
C ALA A 205 -2.32 -3.74 -12.65
N ARG A 206 -2.97 -3.37 -11.56
CA ARG A 206 -4.20 -2.58 -11.52
C ARG A 206 -4.09 -1.52 -10.45
N ILE A 207 -4.90 -0.47 -10.57
CA ILE A 207 -5.05 0.55 -9.53
C ILE A 207 -6.51 0.61 -9.09
N ILE A 208 -6.72 0.59 -7.79
CA ILE A 208 -7.96 1.07 -7.17
C ILE A 208 -7.61 2.36 -6.46
N CYS A 209 -8.11 3.47 -7.00
CA CYS A 209 -7.97 4.79 -6.42
C CYS A 209 -9.19 5.10 -5.55
N ALA A 210 -8.98 5.19 -4.25
CA ALA A 210 -9.96 5.72 -3.34
C ALA A 210 -9.97 7.25 -3.40
N ARG A 211 -11.12 7.83 -3.71
CA ARG A 211 -11.33 9.28 -3.67
C ARG A 211 -12.30 9.67 -2.57
N ARG A 212 -12.19 10.94 -2.14
CA ARG A 212 -13.10 11.57 -1.18
C ARG A 212 -14.32 12.05 -1.94
N THR A 213 -15.48 11.49 -1.65
CA THR A 213 -16.74 12.18 -1.97
C THR A 213 -17.21 12.90 -0.70
N PRO A 214 -17.41 14.23 -0.72
CA PRO A 214 -17.99 14.93 0.41
C PRO A 214 -19.33 14.28 0.77
N PRO A 215 -19.69 14.17 2.06
CA PRO A 215 -20.98 13.61 2.42
C PRO A 215 -22.08 14.38 1.70
N LEU A 216 -23.02 13.65 1.09
CA LEU A 216 -24.26 14.19 0.55
C LEU A 216 -25.01 14.86 1.71
N SER A 217 -24.83 16.16 1.86
CA SER A 217 -25.71 16.97 2.68
C SER A 217 -26.92 17.31 1.81
N PRO A 218 -28.16 17.15 2.30
CA PRO A 218 -29.34 17.65 1.58
C PRO A 218 -29.28 19.17 1.29
N TYR A 219 -28.31 19.88 1.86
CA TYR A 219 -28.09 21.32 1.71
C TYR A 219 -26.75 21.71 1.04
N LYS A 220 -25.90 20.76 0.64
CA LYS A 220 -24.71 21.04 -0.18
C LYS A 220 -24.72 20.14 -1.40
N LYS A 221 -24.87 20.74 -2.59
CA LYS A 221 -24.55 20.08 -3.87
C LYS A 221 -23.15 19.47 -3.75
N GLU A 222 -22.95 18.29 -4.35
CA GLU A 222 -21.62 17.72 -4.56
C GLU A 222 -20.70 18.85 -5.02
N LEU A 223 -19.60 19.06 -4.28
CA LEU A 223 -18.58 19.98 -4.75
C LEU A 223 -18.08 19.39 -6.09
N PRO A 224 -18.12 20.16 -7.19
CA PRO A 224 -17.59 19.68 -8.45
C PRO A 224 -16.12 19.28 -8.25
N ALA A 225 -15.70 18.24 -8.98
CA ALA A 225 -14.29 17.86 -9.04
C ALA A 225 -13.45 19.09 -9.41
N SER A 226 -12.22 19.18 -8.89
CA SER A 226 -11.33 20.24 -9.34
C SER A 226 -10.98 20.00 -10.82
N LYS A 227 -10.59 21.06 -11.53
CA LYS A 227 -10.18 20.91 -12.94
C LYS A 227 -9.02 19.92 -13.07
N GLU A 228 -8.08 19.94 -12.12
CA GLU A 228 -6.97 19.00 -12.07
C GLU A 228 -7.44 17.54 -11.91
N GLU A 229 -8.50 17.31 -11.12
CA GLU A 229 -9.11 15.98 -11.00
C GLU A 229 -9.78 15.55 -12.31
N GLU A 230 -10.54 16.44 -12.97
CA GLU A 230 -11.16 16.15 -14.27
C GLU A 230 -10.12 15.85 -15.37
N ASP A 231 -9.06 16.64 -15.43
CA ASP A 231 -7.96 16.46 -16.39
C ASP A 231 -7.25 15.12 -16.16
N LEU A 232 -6.96 14.76 -14.90
CA LEU A 232 -6.35 13.46 -14.55
C LEU A 232 -7.26 12.29 -14.91
N LEU A 233 -8.56 12.39 -14.60
CA LEU A 233 -9.51 11.32 -14.92
C LEU A 233 -9.67 11.13 -16.43
N THR A 234 -9.62 12.22 -17.20
CA THR A 234 -9.60 12.18 -18.66
C THR A 234 -8.33 11.48 -19.17
N LEU A 235 -7.17 11.82 -18.61
CA LEU A 235 -5.89 11.19 -18.92
C LEU A 235 -5.88 9.68 -18.61
N ALA A 236 -6.51 9.30 -17.50
CA ALA A 236 -6.60 7.91 -17.03
C ALA A 236 -7.70 7.10 -17.72
N ASP A 237 -8.60 7.72 -18.50
CA ASP A 237 -9.83 7.10 -19.01
C ASP A 237 -9.55 5.83 -19.83
N ARG A 238 -8.48 5.81 -20.64
CA ARG A 238 -8.05 4.61 -21.38
C ARG A 238 -7.80 3.38 -20.48
N PHE A 239 -7.32 3.60 -19.25
CA PHE A 239 -7.10 2.53 -18.27
C PHE A 239 -8.35 2.20 -17.47
N VAL A 240 -9.28 3.16 -17.34
CA VAL A 240 -10.62 2.93 -16.78
C VAL A 240 -11.44 2.04 -17.71
N GLN A 241 -11.47 2.35 -19.00
CA GLN A 241 -12.19 1.59 -20.03
C GLN A 241 -11.73 0.12 -20.11
N THR A 242 -10.46 -0.15 -19.81
CA THR A 242 -9.88 -1.50 -19.79
C THR A 242 -9.94 -2.18 -18.41
N ASN A 243 -10.63 -1.58 -17.43
CA ASN A 243 -10.77 -2.06 -16.05
C ASN A 243 -9.42 -2.27 -15.33
N ARG A 244 -8.39 -1.53 -15.76
CA ARG A 244 -7.05 -1.50 -15.18
C ARG A 244 -6.89 -0.43 -14.11
N LEU A 245 -7.69 0.62 -14.18
CA LEU A 245 -7.81 1.63 -13.16
C LEU A 245 -9.28 1.80 -12.77
N ARG A 246 -9.57 1.80 -11.46
CA ARG A 246 -10.91 2.06 -10.94
C ARG A 246 -10.85 3.14 -9.88
N VAL A 247 -11.70 4.14 -10.03
CA VAL A 247 -11.91 5.17 -9.02
C VAL A 247 -13.14 4.81 -8.20
N VAL A 248 -12.99 4.80 -6.88
CA VAL A 248 -14.02 4.32 -5.96
C VAL A 248 -14.21 5.31 -4.82
N ASP A 249 -15.46 5.44 -4.38
CA ASP A 249 -15.82 6.24 -3.23
C ASP A 249 -15.71 5.36 -1.96
N LEU A 250 -14.73 5.68 -1.12
CA LEU A 250 -14.66 5.13 0.23
C LEU A 250 -15.45 6.03 1.17
N ASP A 251 -16.00 5.43 2.24
CA ASP A 251 -16.75 6.16 3.27
C ASP A 251 -15.96 7.39 3.74
N SER A 252 -16.59 8.56 3.59
CA SER A 252 -16.01 9.89 3.85
C SER A 252 -15.39 10.02 5.25
N GLY A 253 -15.91 9.28 6.24
CA GLY A 253 -15.38 9.27 7.60
C GLY A 253 -13.98 8.65 7.73
N LEU A 254 -13.63 7.70 6.86
CA LEU A 254 -12.34 7.01 6.89
C LEU A 254 -11.24 7.79 6.13
N LEU A 255 -11.60 8.52 5.07
CA LEU A 255 -10.63 9.19 4.19
C LEU A 255 -10.06 10.51 4.74
N ASN A 256 -10.66 11.07 5.79
CA ASN A 256 -10.18 12.30 6.44
C ASN A 256 -9.10 12.05 7.49
N ILE A 257 -8.73 10.79 7.73
CA ILE A 257 -7.80 10.40 8.78
C ILE A 257 -6.39 10.31 8.20
N SER A 258 -5.56 11.31 8.47
CA SER A 258 -4.14 11.30 8.08
C SER A 258 -3.26 10.85 9.25
N SER A 259 -2.19 10.09 8.95
CA SER A 259 -1.21 9.72 9.99
C SER A 259 -0.60 10.93 10.69
N THR A 260 -0.46 12.07 9.99
CA THR A 260 0.01 13.33 10.60
C THR A 260 -0.93 13.83 11.68
N SER A 261 -2.25 13.88 11.41
CA SER A 261 -3.23 14.26 12.43
C SER A 261 -3.23 13.33 13.64
N ILE A 262 -2.95 12.03 13.43
CA ILE A 262 -2.80 11.05 14.50
C ILE A 262 -1.56 11.32 15.35
N ARG A 263 -0.40 11.58 14.74
CA ARG A 263 0.82 11.93 15.48
C ARG A 263 0.63 13.18 16.34
N GLU A 264 -0.02 14.22 15.80
CA GLU A 264 -0.37 15.42 16.56
C GLU A 264 -1.34 15.14 17.70
N GLY A 265 -2.36 14.31 17.46
CA GLY A 265 -3.31 13.91 18.48
C GLY A 265 -2.67 13.13 19.62
N ILE A 266 -1.73 12.23 19.32
CA ILE A 266 -0.97 11.48 20.32
C ILE A 266 -0.14 12.43 21.19
N GLY A 267 0.62 13.34 20.58
CA GLY A 267 1.42 14.33 21.33
C GLY A 267 0.58 15.28 22.19
N ARG A 268 -0.68 15.53 21.82
CA ARG A 268 -1.65 16.32 22.61
C ARG A 268 -2.46 15.49 23.61
N GLY A 269 -2.33 14.17 23.59
CA GLY A 269 -3.10 13.24 24.43
C GLY A 269 -4.60 13.11 24.08
N ARG A 270 -5.06 13.55 22.90
CA ARG A 270 -6.49 13.53 22.51
C ARG A 270 -6.71 13.35 21.01
N GLY A 271 -7.88 12.86 20.62
CA GLY A 271 -8.33 12.88 19.22
C GLY A 271 -7.66 11.88 18.28
N TRP A 272 -7.16 10.76 18.79
CA TRP A 272 -6.48 9.73 17.98
C TRP A 272 -6.91 8.29 18.27
N TYR A 273 -7.43 8.02 19.47
CA TYR A 273 -7.68 6.68 20.01
C TYR A 273 -8.53 5.80 19.08
N ASP A 274 -9.67 6.33 18.61
CA ASP A 274 -10.63 5.61 17.77
C ASP A 274 -10.19 5.48 16.31
N PHE A 275 -9.16 6.24 15.91
CA PHE A 275 -8.68 6.31 14.53
C PHE A 275 -7.46 5.43 14.25
N VAL A 276 -7.03 4.65 15.25
CA VAL A 276 -5.94 3.67 15.15
C VAL A 276 -6.46 2.30 15.58
N PRO A 277 -6.18 1.22 14.82
CA PRO A 277 -6.52 -0.14 15.21
C PRO A 277 -5.98 -0.49 16.59
N LYS A 278 -6.76 -1.25 17.38
CA LYS A 278 -6.45 -1.57 18.78
C LYS A 278 -5.02 -2.10 18.96
N GLU A 279 -4.62 -3.06 18.14
CA GLU A 279 -3.33 -3.73 18.21
C GLU A 279 -2.17 -2.76 17.91
N VAL A 280 -2.37 -1.83 16.98
CA VAL A 280 -1.39 -0.76 16.69
C VAL A 280 -1.34 0.25 17.83
N ARG A 281 -2.50 0.57 18.43
CA ARG A 281 -2.61 1.49 19.57
C ARG A 281 -1.87 0.96 20.80
N GLU A 282 -2.06 -0.32 21.12
CA GLU A 282 -1.36 -1.00 22.21
C GLU A 282 0.16 -0.95 22.01
N TYR A 283 0.63 -1.20 20.79
CA TYR A 283 2.03 -1.08 20.45
C TYR A 283 2.58 0.35 20.63
N ILE A 284 1.84 1.38 20.18
CA ILE A 284 2.19 2.79 20.40
C ILE A 284 2.37 3.10 21.89
N TYR A 285 1.50 2.57 22.77
CA TYR A 285 1.61 2.75 24.21
C TYR A 285 2.82 2.04 24.81
N GLN A 286 3.09 0.81 24.36
CA GLN A 286 4.21 0.01 24.86
C GLN A 286 5.55 0.70 24.56
N GLU A 287 5.72 1.14 23.32
CA GLU A 287 6.94 1.77 22.81
C GLU A 287 7.01 3.28 23.06
N ALA A 288 5.96 3.89 23.64
CA ALA A 288 5.86 5.32 23.91
C ALA A 288 6.13 6.21 22.67
N LEU A 289 5.52 5.85 21.54
CA LEU A 289 5.75 6.53 20.26
C LEU A 289 5.06 7.90 20.20
N TYR A 290 5.55 8.76 19.29
CA TYR A 290 4.92 10.04 18.92
C TYR A 290 4.73 11.02 20.07
N GLY A 291 5.61 10.97 21.08
CA GLY A 291 5.53 11.83 22.25
C GLY A 291 4.48 11.38 23.27
N TYR A 292 3.97 10.14 23.18
CA TYR A 292 3.10 9.58 24.20
C TYR A 292 3.85 9.49 25.54
N THR A 293 3.32 10.16 26.56
CA THR A 293 3.79 10.05 27.94
C THR A 293 2.95 9.01 28.67
N LYS A 294 3.61 7.96 29.21
CA LYS A 294 2.92 7.01 30.08
C LYS A 294 2.45 7.77 31.33
N PRO A 295 1.18 7.62 31.77
CA PRO A 295 0.75 8.23 33.02
C PRO A 295 1.66 7.75 34.15
N MET A 296 2.20 8.69 34.93
CA MET A 296 2.97 8.36 36.13
C MET A 296 2.05 7.54 37.04
N ARG A 297 2.49 6.32 37.38
CA ARG A 297 1.80 5.45 38.34
C ARG A 297 1.97 5.98 39.75
#